data_AF-A0A3E1KF10-F1
#
_entry.id   AF-A0A3E1KF10-F1
#
_cell.length_a   1.000
_cell.length_b   1.000
_cell.length_c   1.000
_cell.angle_alpha   90.00
_cell.angle_beta   90.00
_cell.angle_gamma   90.00
#
_symmetry.space_group_name_H-M   'P 1'
#
loop_
_entity.id
_entity.type
_entity.pdbx_description
1 polymer ?
#
loop_
_entity_poly.entity_id
_entity_poly.type
_entity_poly.pdbx_seq_one_letter_code
_entity_poly.pdbx_strand_id
1 'polypeptide(L)' 'MPALRASSPDRRHFWQAFANMAAAIEQEATTGEDVQFVGRRADEILSWHGLESTDQNV' A
#
# COMPACT_ATOMS: atom_id res chain seq x y z
N MET A 1 -3.01 14.93 -1.17
CA MET A 1 -4.47 14.66 -1.28
C MET A 1 -5.03 14.38 0.11
N PRO A 2 -5.82 15.30 0.70
CA PRO A 2 -6.38 15.14 2.04
C PRO A 2 -7.42 14.01 2.17
N ALA A 3 -7.99 13.54 1.05
CA ALA A 3 -9.12 12.61 1.04
C ALA A 3 -8.76 11.16 1.48
N LEU A 4 -7.54 10.69 1.27
CA LEU A 4 -7.13 9.33 1.66
C LEU A 4 -6.90 9.18 3.18
N ARG A 5 -6.61 10.28 3.89
CA ARG A 5 -6.41 10.28 5.34
C ARG A 5 -7.71 10.14 6.13
N ALA A 6 -8.85 10.53 5.57
CA ALA A 6 -10.12 10.62 6.29
C ALA A 6 -10.95 9.33 6.24
N SER A 7 -10.60 8.35 5.41
CA SER A 7 -11.52 7.27 5.03
C SER A 7 -11.24 5.89 5.65
N SER A 8 -10.22 5.70 6.50
CA SER A 8 -9.95 4.38 7.08
C SER A 8 -10.70 4.20 8.41
N PRO A 9 -11.85 3.48 8.44
CA PRO A 9 -12.70 3.41 9.63
C PRO A 9 -12.19 2.39 10.66
N ASP A 10 -11.23 1.55 10.29
CA ASP A 10 -10.53 0.64 11.19
C ASP A 10 -9.27 0.11 10.47
N ARG A 11 -8.18 -0.13 11.19
CA ARG A 11 -6.91 -0.64 10.63
C ARG A 11 -7.12 -1.97 9.89
N ARG A 12 -8.08 -2.80 10.32
CA ARG A 12 -8.43 -4.06 9.65
C ARG A 12 -9.05 -3.86 8.26
N HIS A 13 -9.96 -2.89 8.14
CA HIS A 13 -10.60 -2.58 6.85
C HIS A 13 -9.59 -2.02 5.84
N PHE A 14 -8.65 -1.20 6.33
CA PHE A 14 -7.56 -0.68 5.52
C PHE A 14 -6.69 -1.82 4.96
N TRP A 15 -6.20 -2.73 5.82
CA TRP A 15 -5.36 -3.85 5.37
C TRP A 15 -6.06 -4.76 4.37
N GLN A 16 -7.35 -5.02 4.55
CA GLN A 16 -8.14 -5.81 3.61
C GLN A 16 -8.24 -5.14 2.24
N ALA A 17 -8.55 -3.84 2.21
CA ALA A 17 -8.66 -3.08 0.96
C ALA A 17 -7.30 -2.96 0.26
N PHE A 18 -6.23 -2.74 1.02
CA PHE A 18 -4.86 -2.66 0.53
C PHE A 18 -4.40 -3.99 -0.09
N ALA A 19 -4.62 -5.12 0.60
CA ALA A 19 -4.27 -6.44 0.09
C ALA A 19 -5.02 -6.79 -1.21
N ASN A 20 -6.31 -6.44 -1.30
CA ASN A 20 -7.10 -6.65 -2.51
C ASN A 20 -6.56 -5.83 -3.70
N MET A 21 -6.13 -4.59 -3.47
CA MET A 21 -5.52 -3.76 -4.51
C MET A 21 -4.16 -4.31 -4.95
N ALA A 22 -3.30 -4.71 -4.00
CA ALA A 22 -2.01 -5.31 -4.32
C ALA A 22 -2.16 -6.57 -5.19
N ALA A 23 -3.09 -7.46 -4.84
CA ALA A 23 -3.36 -8.67 -5.61
C ALA A 23 -3.95 -8.41 -7.00
N ALA A 24 -4.78 -7.37 -7.16
CA ALA A 24 -5.28 -6.97 -8.47
C ALA A 24 -4.14 -6.44 -9.36
N ILE A 25 -3.23 -5.67 -8.78
CA ILE A 25 -2.09 -5.11 -9.48
C ILE A 25 -1.07 -6.20 -9.85
N GLU A 26 -0.78 -7.16 -8.95
CA GLU A 26 0.11 -8.29 -9.28
C GLU A 26 -0.39 -9.12 -10.47
N GLN A 27 -1.71 -9.21 -10.66
CA GLN A 27 -2.30 -9.93 -11.79
C GLN A 27 -2.20 -9.17 -13.12
N GLU A 28 -2.07 -7.85 -13.09
CA GLU A 28 -2.09 -6.98 -14.28
C GLU A 28 -0.70 -6.37 -14.60
N ALA A 29 0.16 -6.26 -13.58
CA ALA A 29 1.53 -5.77 -13.69
C ALA A 29 2.37 -6.74 -14.54
N THR A 30 2.59 -6.36 -15.79
CA THR A 30 3.26 -7.18 -16.80
C THR A 30 4.73 -6.81 -16.95
N THR A 31 5.17 -5.69 -16.36
CA THR A 31 6.55 -5.20 -16.43
C THR A 31 7.15 -4.94 -15.05
N GLY A 32 8.48 -5.00 -14.97
CA GLY A 32 9.20 -4.65 -13.75
C GLY A 32 9.05 -3.17 -13.34
N GLU A 33 8.70 -2.28 -14.27
CA GLU A 33 8.44 -0.87 -13.99
C GLU A 33 7.09 -0.68 -13.27
N ASP A 34 6.07 -1.42 -13.68
CA ASP A 34 4.75 -1.42 -13.03
C ASP A 34 4.87 -1.87 -11.57
N VAL A 35 5.61 -2.96 -11.34
CA VAL A 35 5.87 -3.48 -9.99
C VAL A 35 6.59 -2.44 -9.12
N GLN A 36 7.59 -1.73 -9.65
CA GLN A 36 8.31 -0.68 -8.92
C GLN A 36 7.46 0.54 -8.61
N PHE A 37 6.63 0.98 -9.57
CA PHE A 37 5.72 2.09 -9.36
C PHE A 37 4.73 1.76 -8.24
N VAL A 38 4.17 0.56 -8.26
CA VAL A 38 3.19 0.08 -7.29
C VAL A 38 3.83 -0.08 -5.92
N GLY A 39 5.04 -0.62 -5.83
CA GLY A 39 5.81 -0.71 -4.59
C GLY A 39 6.00 0.66 -3.93
N ARG A 40 6.43 1.67 -4.69
CA ARG A 40 6.58 3.05 -4.16
C ARG A 40 5.26 3.63 -3.65
N ARG A 41 4.15 3.37 -4.34
CA ARG A 41 2.82 3.85 -3.93
C ARG A 41 2.29 3.11 -2.70
N ALA A 42 2.58 1.83 -2.58
CA ALA A 42 2.32 1.03 -1.40
C ALA A 42 3.06 1.62 -0.17
N ASP A 43 4.36 1.90 -0.31
CA ASP A 43 5.17 2.48 0.77
C ASP A 43 4.67 3.86 1.22
N GLU A 44 4.30 4.75 0.28
CA GLU A 44 3.71 6.05 0.60
C GLU A 44 2.40 5.91 1.38
N ILE A 45 1.55 4.98 0.97
CA ILE A 45 0.27 4.70 1.65
C ILE A 45 0.54 4.20 3.07
N LEU A 46 1.47 3.26 3.27
CA LEU A 46 1.84 2.77 4.59
C LEU A 46 2.40 3.89 5.48
N SER A 47 3.22 4.79 4.91
CA SER A 47 3.75 5.99 5.57
C SER A 47 2.65 6.90 6.09
N TRP A 48 1.62 7.17 5.29
CA TRP A 48 0.50 8.02 5.70
C TRP A 48 -0.28 7.47 6.88
N HIS A 49 -0.23 6.14 7.09
CA HIS A 49 -0.93 5.44 8.16
C HIS A 49 -0.03 5.02 9.34
N GLY A 50 1.25 5.40 9.32
CA GLY A 50 2.21 5.02 10.37
C GLY A 50 2.44 3.51 10.45
N LEU A 51 2.36 2.84 9.30
CA LEU A 51 2.50 1.40 9.12
C LEU A 51 3.76 1.04 8.33
N GLU A 52 4.74 1.95 8.28
CA GLU A 52 6.02 1.71 7.63
C GLU A 52 6.70 0.54 8.31
N SER A 53 7.14 -0.46 7.52
CA SER A 53 7.96 -1.54 8.04
C SER A 53 9.24 -0.94 8.61
N THR A 54 9.40 -0.99 9.92
CA THR A 54 10.67 -0.77 10.62
C THR A 54 11.50 -2.06 10.54
N ASP A 55 11.69 -2.57 9.32
CA ASP A 55 12.66 -3.63 9.08
C ASP A 55 14.07 -3.00 9.06
N GLN A 56 14.47 -2.51 10.24
CA GLN A 56 15.85 -2.28 10.64
C GLN A 56 16.18 -3.28 11.75
N ASN A 57 15.83 -4.55 11.57
CA ASN A 57 16.36 -5.60 12.41
C ASN A 57 17.33 -6.45 11.58
N VAL A 58 18.60 -6.11 11.79
CA VAL A 58 19.84 -6.78 11.39
C VAL A 58 19.82 -8.29 11.63
#